data_AF-A0A2M8PWK7-F1
#
_entry.id   AF-A0A2M8PWK7-F1
#
_cell.length_a   1.000
_cell.length_b   1.000
_cell.length_c   1.000
_cell.angle_alpha   90.00
_cell.angle_beta   90.00
_cell.angle_gamma   90.00
#
_symmetry.space_group_name_H-M   'P 1'
#
loop_
_entity.id
_entity.type
_entity.pdbx_description
1 polymer ?
#
loop_
_entity_poly.entity_id
_entity_poly.type
_entity_poly.pdbx_seq_one_letter_code
_entity_poly.pdbx_strand_id
1 'polypeptide(L)'
;GRGSILSDLAVMANKYGPEGFHAVLCGSSSILRGQDDFLRRALESRFALGLDSGESANSLGARLRSSTEEFPPGRGYIVRSNRAILMQVATPQGDSDATMEEALDRWVEYICAKYPARAQWLADLVPELRQEATLEPVAASLAAVAANLAVTADELARRAAQAPEVDLKKLEQERAAATSAVASVEKSFEELEKELQAAANVAPKPTPVRLSQEEIDRRKAEAEARKRAAAGGNGEGGNGTQSAPTTPETATEPRSGD
;
A
#
# COMPACT_ATOMS: atom_id res chain seq x y z
N GLY A 1 17.69 14.07 6.03
CA GLY A 1 16.91 13.18 6.91
C GLY A 1 16.13 12.22 6.04
N ARG A 2 16.26 10.90 6.24
CA ARG A 2 15.50 9.92 5.46
C ARG A 2 14.02 10.02 5.87
N GLY A 3 13.13 10.14 4.89
CA GLY A 3 11.69 9.99 5.13
C GLY A 3 11.41 8.64 5.79
N SER A 4 10.38 8.57 6.63
CA SER A 4 9.96 7.28 7.17
C SER A 4 9.41 6.43 6.02
N ILE A 5 9.50 5.10 6.11
CA ILE A 5 8.89 4.22 5.09
C ILE A 5 7.40 4.53 4.86
N LEU A 6 6.71 5.03 5.90
CA LEU A 6 5.32 5.46 5.82
C LEU A 6 5.15 6.74 4.99
N SER A 7 6.10 7.68 5.01
CA SER A 7 6.04 8.86 4.14
C SER A 7 6.20 8.47 2.67
N ASP A 8 7.08 7.52 2.36
CA ASP A 8 7.27 7.06 0.98
C ASP A 8 6.03 6.30 0.48
N LEU A 9 5.44 5.45 1.34
CA LEU A 9 4.17 4.78 1.07
C LEU A 9 3.01 5.77 0.89
N ALA A 10 3.00 6.89 1.63
CA ALA A 10 2.02 7.96 1.44
C ALA A 10 2.12 8.58 0.04
N VAL A 11 3.34 8.86 -0.42
CA VAL A 11 3.59 9.38 -1.77
C VAL A 11 3.12 8.38 -2.82
N MET A 12 3.44 7.09 -2.64
CA MET A 12 2.98 6.04 -3.55
C MET A 12 1.46 5.91 -3.58
N ALA A 13 0.80 5.91 -2.43
CA ALA A 13 -0.66 5.81 -2.33
C ALA A 13 -1.36 7.01 -2.99
N ASN A 14 -0.78 8.20 -2.90
CA ASN A 14 -1.31 9.40 -3.55
C ASN A 14 -1.15 9.35 -5.07
N LYS A 15 0.02 8.92 -5.55
CA LYS A 15 0.32 8.88 -6.99
C LYS A 15 -0.40 7.73 -7.69
N TYR A 16 -0.34 6.53 -7.12
CA TYR A 16 -0.76 5.29 -7.77
C TYR A 16 -2.07 4.72 -7.21
N GLY A 17 -2.69 5.36 -6.22
CA GLY A 17 -4.01 4.97 -5.70
C GLY A 17 -5.08 4.80 -6.80
N PRO A 18 -5.23 5.76 -7.73
CA PRO A 18 -6.15 5.62 -8.87
C PRO A 18 -5.78 4.50 -9.85
N GLU A 19 -4.51 4.11 -9.90
CA GLU A 19 -3.96 3.12 -10.84
C GLU A 19 -4.01 1.68 -10.29
N GLY A 20 -4.66 1.48 -9.14
CA GLY A 20 -4.81 0.16 -8.53
C GLY A 20 -3.76 -0.18 -7.47
N PHE A 21 -3.13 0.83 -6.87
CA PHE A 21 -2.34 0.59 -5.66
C PHE A 21 -3.27 0.18 -4.50
N HIS A 22 -3.06 -1.04 -4.00
CA HIS A 22 -3.80 -1.60 -2.87
C HIS A 22 -2.83 -1.91 -1.72
N ALA A 23 -3.19 -1.50 -0.51
CA ALA A 23 -2.46 -1.83 0.70
C ALA A 23 -3.41 -2.45 1.71
N VAL A 24 -2.94 -3.49 2.41
CA VAL A 24 -3.64 -4.10 3.54
C VAL A 24 -2.84 -3.79 4.79
N LEU A 25 -3.47 -3.07 5.73
CA LEU A 25 -2.83 -2.64 6.98
C LEU A 25 -3.45 -3.40 8.14
N CYS A 26 -2.59 -4.02 8.94
CA CYS A 26 -2.98 -4.78 10.12
C CYS A 26 -2.23 -4.24 11.33
N GLY A 27 -2.91 -4.10 12.46
CA GLY A 27 -2.31 -3.60 13.69
C GLY A 27 -3.35 -3.44 14.80
N SER A 28 -2.89 -3.05 15.98
CA SER A 28 -3.75 -2.69 17.10
C SER A 28 -4.41 -1.32 16.89
N SER A 29 -5.50 -1.06 17.60
CA SER A 29 -6.21 0.24 17.58
C SER A 29 -5.31 1.45 17.90
N SER A 30 -4.16 1.23 18.54
CA SER A 30 -3.16 2.27 18.79
C SER A 30 -2.50 2.81 17.53
N ILE A 31 -2.42 2.03 16.44
CA ILE A 31 -1.86 2.51 15.16
C ILE A 31 -2.67 3.67 14.59
N LEU A 32 -3.99 3.70 14.87
CA LEU A 32 -4.89 4.77 14.43
C LEU A 32 -4.61 6.12 15.11
N ARG A 33 -3.84 6.12 16.20
CA ARG A 33 -3.39 7.36 16.87
C ARG A 33 -2.18 7.98 16.19
N GLY A 34 -1.51 7.24 15.29
CA GLY A 34 -0.41 7.75 14.49
C GLY A 34 -0.89 8.89 13.60
N GLN A 35 -0.10 9.98 13.53
CA GLN A 35 -0.37 11.11 12.63
C GLN A 35 0.27 10.92 11.24
N ASP A 36 0.51 9.68 10.83
CA ASP A 36 1.13 9.40 9.53
C ASP A 36 0.15 9.68 8.39
N ASP A 37 0.62 10.41 7.37
CA ASP A 37 -0.19 10.72 6.19
C ASP A 37 -0.68 9.48 5.46
N PHE A 38 0.11 8.40 5.45
CA PHE A 38 -0.29 7.13 4.85
C PHE A 38 -1.47 6.50 5.58
N LEU A 39 -1.48 6.51 6.91
CA LEU A 39 -2.58 5.98 7.71
C LEU A 39 -3.84 6.84 7.53
N ARG A 40 -3.69 8.17 7.54
CA ARG A 40 -4.79 9.09 7.25
C ARG A 40 -5.42 8.78 5.90
N ARG A 41 -4.60 8.58 4.86
CA ARG A 41 -5.07 8.24 3.52
C ARG A 41 -5.71 6.85 3.44
N ALA A 42 -5.17 5.86 4.13
CA ALA A 42 -5.76 4.52 4.18
C ALA A 42 -7.17 4.55 4.79
N LEU A 43 -7.37 5.36 5.85
CA LEU A 43 -8.66 5.52 6.52
C LEU A 43 -9.70 6.30 5.68
N GLU A 44 -9.26 7.14 4.74
CA GLU A 44 -10.17 7.85 3.82
C GLU A 44 -10.97 6.90 2.92
N SER A 45 -10.46 5.68 2.67
CA SER A 45 -11.20 4.64 1.92
C SER A 45 -12.51 4.25 2.63
N ARG A 46 -12.62 4.50 3.94
CA ARG A 46 -13.74 4.07 4.80
C ARG A 46 -14.08 2.60 4.61
N PHE A 47 -13.06 1.78 4.38
CA PHE A 47 -13.15 0.35 4.25
C PHE A 47 -12.15 -0.28 5.23
N ALA A 48 -12.66 -0.78 6.34
CA ALA A 48 -11.83 -1.32 7.41
C ALA A 48 -12.53 -2.46 8.15
N LEU A 49 -11.78 -3.22 8.93
CA LEU A 49 -12.26 -4.35 9.70
C LEU A 49 -11.86 -4.18 11.17
N GLY A 50 -12.85 -4.09 12.05
CA GLY A 50 -12.65 -4.06 13.50
C GLY A 50 -13.01 -5.40 14.11
N LEU A 51 -12.02 -6.14 14.63
CA LEU A 51 -12.17 -7.53 15.11
C LEU A 51 -12.30 -7.66 16.63
N ASP A 52 -12.10 -6.57 17.37
CA ASP A 52 -11.92 -6.62 18.82
C ASP A 52 -13.26 -6.41 19.54
N SER A 53 -13.89 -5.26 19.29
CA SER A 53 -15.15 -4.87 19.93
C SER A 53 -15.97 -3.92 19.06
N GLY A 54 -17.17 -3.57 19.50
CA GLY A 54 -17.94 -2.49 18.87
C GLY A 54 -17.22 -1.13 18.86
N GLU A 55 -16.36 -0.89 19.85
CA GLU A 55 -15.55 0.34 19.94
C GLU A 55 -14.47 0.42 18.85
N SER A 56 -13.90 -0.73 18.46
CA SER A 56 -12.95 -0.78 17.34
C SER A 56 -13.57 -0.30 16.03
N ALA A 57 -14.83 -0.67 15.78
CA ALA A 57 -15.58 -0.21 14.61
C ALA A 57 -15.92 1.28 14.67
N ASN A 58 -16.24 1.81 15.85
CA ASN A 58 -16.45 3.24 16.07
C ASN A 58 -15.17 4.05 15.80
N SER A 59 -14.01 3.53 16.21
CA SER A 59 -12.70 4.15 15.95
C SER A 59 -12.39 4.22 14.45
N LEU A 60 -12.95 3.30 13.66
CA LEU A 60 -12.87 3.25 12.20
C LEU A 60 -13.96 4.07 11.50
N GLY A 61 -14.75 4.85 12.24
CA GLY A 61 -15.76 5.78 11.71
C GLY A 61 -17.17 5.21 11.56
N ALA A 62 -17.43 4.00 12.07
CA ALA A 62 -18.80 3.50 12.18
C ALA A 62 -19.58 4.24 13.28
N ARG A 63 -20.92 4.17 13.19
CA ARG A 63 -21.84 4.72 14.19
C ARG A 63 -22.62 3.60 14.86
N LEU A 64 -22.00 2.88 15.78
CA LEU A 64 -22.69 1.91 16.62
C LEU A 64 -22.91 2.47 18.01
N ARG A 65 -23.90 1.92 18.72
CA ARG A 65 -23.95 2.05 20.17
C ARG A 65 -22.67 1.44 20.73
N SER A 66 -21.96 2.20 21.57
CA SER A 66 -20.73 1.70 22.17
C SER A 66 -21.05 0.43 22.96
N SER A 67 -20.38 -0.66 22.61
CA SER A 67 -20.39 -1.92 23.36
C SER A 67 -18.93 -2.28 23.61
N THR A 68 -18.61 -2.50 24.88
CA THR A 68 -17.32 -3.00 25.34
C THR A 68 -17.26 -4.52 25.32
N GLU A 69 -18.30 -5.18 24.82
CA GLU A 69 -18.30 -6.63 24.65
C GLU A 69 -17.22 -7.02 23.64
N GLU A 70 -16.29 -7.83 24.12
CA GLU A 70 -15.20 -8.38 23.33
C GLU A 70 -15.75 -9.49 22.44
N PHE A 71 -15.35 -9.47 21.17
CA PHE A 71 -15.79 -10.46 20.23
C PHE A 71 -14.94 -11.73 20.30
N PRO A 72 -15.56 -12.91 20.08
CA PRO A 72 -14.80 -14.13 19.81
C PRO A 72 -13.82 -13.94 18.64
N PRO A 73 -12.70 -14.67 18.61
CA PRO A 73 -11.73 -14.58 17.52
C PRO A 73 -12.37 -14.71 16.13
N GLY A 74 -12.00 -13.80 15.23
CA GLY A 74 -12.52 -13.73 13.88
C GLY A 74 -13.91 -13.09 13.76
N ARG A 75 -14.63 -12.82 14.85
CA ARG A 75 -15.88 -12.05 14.79
C ARG A 75 -15.57 -10.56 14.85
N GLY A 76 -16.27 -9.75 14.06
CA GLY A 76 -16.03 -8.31 14.06
C GLY A 76 -16.97 -7.55 13.15
N TYR A 77 -16.74 -6.25 13.01
CA TYR A 77 -17.48 -5.41 12.07
C TYR A 77 -16.62 -5.06 10.87
N ILE A 78 -17.16 -5.25 9.67
CA ILE A 78 -16.68 -4.51 8.51
C ILE A 78 -17.29 -3.12 8.53
N VAL A 79 -16.45 -2.10 8.43
CA VAL A 79 -16.86 -0.71 8.30
C VAL A 79 -16.73 -0.33 6.83
N ARG A 80 -17.86 -0.06 6.19
CA ARG A 80 -17.93 0.44 4.81
C ARG A 80 -18.81 1.68 4.76
N SER A 81 -18.24 2.80 4.34
CA SER A 81 -18.99 4.07 4.21
C SER A 81 -19.71 4.47 5.50
N ASN A 82 -19.02 4.35 6.64
CA ASN A 82 -19.53 4.60 8.00
C ASN A 82 -20.66 3.66 8.48
N ARG A 83 -20.98 2.63 7.71
CA ARG A 83 -21.89 1.56 8.13
C ARG A 83 -21.07 0.38 8.61
N ALA A 84 -21.46 -0.18 9.76
CA ALA A 84 -20.88 -1.39 10.28
C ALA A 84 -21.79 -2.58 9.99
N ILE A 85 -21.21 -3.67 9.52
CA ILE A 85 -21.90 -4.94 9.29
C ILE A 85 -21.15 -6.00 10.10
N LEU A 86 -21.85 -6.70 10.99
CA LEU A 86 -21.25 -7.75 11.80
C LEU A 86 -20.94 -8.95 10.90
N MET A 87 -19.72 -9.48 10.99
CA MET A 87 -19.25 -10.59 10.20
C MET A 87 -18.38 -11.54 11.02
N GLN A 88 -18.31 -12.78 10.53
CA GLN A 88 -17.34 -13.78 10.96
C GLN A 88 -16.31 -13.94 9.83
N VAL A 89 -15.07 -13.59 10.11
CA VAL A 89 -13.93 -13.88 9.24
C VAL A 89 -13.72 -15.39 9.24
N ALA A 90 -13.57 -15.95 8.04
CA ALA A 90 -13.20 -17.35 7.89
C ALA A 90 -11.81 -17.53 8.51
N THR A 91 -11.75 -18.26 9.62
CA THR A 91 -10.49 -18.74 10.15
C THR A 91 -10.10 -19.98 9.34
N PRO A 92 -8.83 -20.12 8.93
CA PRO A 92 -8.36 -21.36 8.34
C PRO A 92 -8.50 -22.45 9.41
N GLN A 93 -9.54 -23.27 9.28
CA GLN A 93 -9.71 -24.45 10.12
C GLN A 93 -8.77 -25.52 9.58
N GLY A 94 -7.90 -26.04 10.44
CA GLY A 94 -7.17 -27.27 10.17
C GLY A 94 -8.05 -28.49 10.46
N ASP A 95 -7.51 -29.69 10.21
CA ASP A 95 -8.06 -30.90 10.83
C ASP A 95 -8.06 -30.73 12.35
N SER A 96 -8.94 -31.44 13.07
CA SER A 96 -9.15 -31.28 14.51
C SER A 96 -7.89 -31.38 15.38
N ASP A 97 -6.83 -31.99 14.85
CA ASP A 97 -5.59 -32.28 15.55
C ASP A 97 -4.43 -31.39 15.10
N ALA A 98 -4.62 -30.53 14.10
CA ALA A 98 -3.58 -29.64 13.58
C ALA A 98 -3.54 -28.31 14.36
N THR A 99 -2.33 -27.79 14.59
CA THR A 99 -2.19 -26.45 15.17
C THR A 99 -2.64 -25.37 14.18
N MET A 100 -2.91 -24.15 14.66
CA MET A 100 -3.29 -23.04 13.78
C MET A 100 -2.16 -22.71 12.79
N GLU A 101 -0.92 -22.79 13.24
CA GLU A 101 0.28 -22.59 12.42
C GLU A 101 0.36 -23.63 11.30
N GLU A 102 0.15 -24.90 11.61
CA GLU A 102 0.12 -25.99 10.61
C GLU A 102 -1.05 -25.82 9.63
N ALA A 103 -2.21 -25.39 10.10
CA ALA A 103 -3.34 -25.10 9.24
C ALA A 103 -3.01 -23.94 8.26
N LEU A 104 -2.35 -22.89 8.74
CA LEU A 104 -1.91 -21.76 7.92
C LEU A 104 -0.90 -22.19 6.87
N ASP A 105 0.11 -22.98 7.25
CA ASP A 105 1.12 -23.49 6.32
C ASP A 105 0.48 -24.33 5.20
N ARG A 106 -0.46 -25.23 5.53
CA ARG A 106 -1.21 -26.01 4.53
C ARG A 106 -2.02 -25.11 3.59
N TRP A 107 -2.61 -24.03 4.10
CA TRP A 107 -3.32 -23.06 3.27
C TRP A 107 -2.38 -22.31 2.33
N VAL A 108 -1.19 -21.93 2.81
CA VAL A 108 -0.15 -21.32 1.97
C VAL A 108 0.29 -22.30 0.88
N GLU A 109 0.57 -23.56 1.23
CA GLU A 109 0.92 -24.61 0.27
C GLU A 109 -0.18 -24.80 -0.78
N TYR A 110 -1.43 -24.90 -0.36
CA TYR A 110 -2.59 -25.03 -1.25
C TYR A 110 -2.71 -23.83 -2.21
N ILE A 111 -2.56 -22.60 -1.69
CA ILE A 111 -2.62 -21.38 -2.50
C ILE A 111 -1.45 -21.35 -3.50
N CYS A 112 -0.23 -21.68 -3.07
CA CYS A 112 0.94 -21.74 -3.95
C CYS A 112 0.81 -22.82 -5.02
N ALA A 113 0.24 -23.98 -4.70
CA ALA A 113 -0.03 -25.04 -5.66
C ALA A 113 -1.11 -24.65 -6.67
N LYS A 114 -2.17 -23.96 -6.20
CA LYS A 114 -3.26 -23.46 -7.05
C LYS A 114 -2.82 -22.32 -7.98
N TYR A 115 -1.89 -21.48 -7.52
CA TYR A 115 -1.35 -20.34 -8.27
C TYR A 115 0.18 -20.50 -8.45
N PRO A 116 0.63 -21.42 -9.33
CA PRO A 116 2.05 -21.73 -9.50
C PRO A 116 2.83 -20.58 -10.15
N ALA A 117 2.13 -19.70 -10.89
CA ALA A 117 2.72 -18.46 -11.39
C ALA A 117 2.86 -17.47 -10.24
N ARG A 118 4.11 -17.16 -9.85
CA ARG A 118 4.39 -16.09 -8.89
C ARG A 118 3.83 -14.77 -9.42
N ALA A 119 3.28 -13.97 -8.51
CA ALA A 119 2.97 -12.57 -8.80
C ALA A 119 4.25 -11.88 -9.31
N GLN A 120 4.13 -11.19 -10.44
CA GLN A 120 5.19 -10.39 -11.03
C GLN A 120 4.75 -8.94 -10.99
N TRP A 121 5.69 -8.02 -10.84
CA TRP A 121 5.39 -6.61 -10.95
C TRP A 121 4.83 -6.33 -12.35
N LEU A 122 3.79 -5.50 -12.45
CA LEU A 122 3.21 -5.14 -13.73
C LEU A 122 4.28 -4.53 -14.67
N ALA A 123 5.25 -3.81 -14.08
CA ALA A 123 6.41 -3.25 -14.77
C ALA A 123 7.38 -4.29 -15.37
N ASP A 124 7.36 -5.53 -14.89
CA ASP A 124 8.15 -6.64 -15.45
C ASP A 124 7.40 -7.33 -16.58
N LEU A 125 6.07 -7.35 -16.49
CA LEU A 125 5.17 -7.93 -17.50
C LEU A 125 4.94 -6.99 -18.69
N VAL A 126 4.98 -5.67 -18.44
CA VAL A 126 4.79 -4.61 -19.43
C VAL A 126 5.98 -3.64 -19.33
N PRO A 127 7.11 -3.94 -20.01
CA PRO A 127 8.32 -3.10 -19.97
C PRO A 127 8.08 -1.65 -20.40
N GLU A 128 7.04 -1.41 -21.19
CA GLU A 128 6.59 -0.10 -21.66
C GLU A 128 6.15 0.81 -20.48
N LEU A 129 5.56 0.23 -19.43
CA LEU A 129 5.16 0.99 -18.23
C LEU A 129 6.36 1.45 -17.37
N ARG A 130 7.56 0.91 -17.60
CA ARG A 130 8.77 1.46 -16.95
C ARG A 130 9.18 2.82 -17.51
N GLN A 131 8.66 3.24 -18.67
CA GLN A 131 9.15 4.44 -19.36
C GLN A 131 8.53 5.78 -18.92
N GLU A 132 7.57 5.83 -18.00
CA GLU A 132 6.91 7.11 -17.62
C GLU A 132 7.44 7.77 -16.33
N ALA A 133 8.72 7.59 -16.00
CA ALA A 133 9.39 8.41 -14.99
C ALA A 133 10.65 9.08 -15.54
N THR A 134 10.56 9.72 -16.71
CA THR A 134 11.52 10.79 -17.05
C THR A 134 11.42 11.85 -15.97
N LEU A 135 12.48 12.01 -15.17
CA LEU A 135 12.65 12.97 -14.06
C LEU A 135 12.64 14.45 -14.50
N GLU A 136 12.37 14.72 -15.77
CA GLU A 136 12.23 16.06 -16.36
C GLU A 136 11.29 17.01 -15.60
N PRO A 137 10.09 16.62 -15.09
CA PRO A 137 9.21 17.57 -14.40
C PRO A 137 9.74 17.93 -13.00
N VAL A 138 10.57 17.08 -12.39
CA VAL A 138 11.20 17.36 -11.08
C VAL A 138 12.36 18.33 -11.26
N ALA A 139 13.17 18.16 -12.31
CA ALA A 139 14.24 19.10 -12.67
C ALA A 139 13.69 20.49 -13.05
N ALA A 140 12.61 20.53 -13.83
CA ALA A 140 11.92 21.77 -14.18
C ALA A 140 11.28 22.46 -12.95
N SER A 141 10.68 21.68 -12.05
CA SER A 141 10.11 22.20 -10.80
C SER A 141 11.20 22.73 -9.86
N LEU A 142 12.34 22.03 -9.73
CA LEU A 142 13.50 22.52 -8.98
C LEU A 142 14.11 23.79 -9.58
N ALA A 143 14.20 23.88 -10.90
CA ALA A 143 14.67 25.09 -11.58
C ALA A 143 13.72 26.29 -11.37
N ALA A 144 12.40 26.06 -11.41
CA ALA A 144 11.41 27.10 -11.13
C ALA A 144 11.44 27.55 -9.66
N VAL A 145 11.62 26.62 -8.71
CA VAL A 145 11.78 26.94 -7.29
C VAL A 145 13.08 27.72 -7.04
N ALA A 146 14.18 27.33 -7.68
CA ALA A 146 15.45 28.06 -7.60
C ALA A 146 15.36 29.48 -8.18
N ALA A 147 14.64 29.66 -9.30
CA ALA A 147 14.40 30.98 -9.88
C ALA A 147 13.56 31.88 -8.96
N ASN A 148 12.51 31.34 -8.32
CA ASN A 148 11.69 32.10 -7.37
C ASN A 148 12.45 32.48 -6.08
N LEU A 149 13.38 31.63 -5.64
CA LEU A 149 14.29 31.94 -4.52
C LEU A 149 15.31 33.03 -4.89
N ALA A 150 15.79 33.05 -6.12
CA ALA A 150 16.68 34.11 -6.60
C ALA A 150 15.96 35.47 -6.68
N VAL A 151 14.69 35.48 -7.12
CA VAL A 151 13.86 36.70 -7.18
C VAL A 151 13.58 37.24 -5.77
N THR A 152 13.29 36.36 -4.79
CA THR A 152 13.07 36.79 -3.41
C THR A 152 14.34 37.29 -2.73
N ALA A 153 15.51 36.72 -3.04
CA ALA A 153 16.81 37.21 -2.56
C ALA A 153 17.13 38.63 -3.09
N ASP A 154 16.81 38.90 -4.36
CA ASP A 154 17.05 40.21 -4.98
C ASP A 154 16.07 41.28 -4.46
N GLU A 155 14.80 40.91 -4.20
CA GLU A 155 13.85 41.77 -3.49
C GLU A 155 14.26 42.06 -2.05
N LEU A 156 14.82 41.07 -1.32
CA LEU A 156 15.33 41.25 0.03
C LEU A 156 16.55 42.18 0.05
N ALA A 157 17.46 42.04 -0.91
CA ALA A 157 18.61 42.94 -1.08
C ALA A 157 18.16 44.38 -1.39
N ARG A 158 17.13 44.54 -2.23
CA ARG A 158 16.57 45.86 -2.58
C ARG A 158 15.82 46.51 -1.41
N ARG A 159 15.11 45.72 -0.59
CA ARG A 159 14.47 46.20 0.65
C ARG A 159 15.50 46.55 1.73
N ALA A 160 16.59 45.78 1.85
CA ALA A 160 17.70 46.10 2.75
C ALA A 160 18.40 47.43 2.38
N ALA A 161 18.45 47.77 1.09
CA ALA A 161 19.00 49.05 0.62
C ALA A 161 18.08 50.27 0.82
N GLN A 162 16.77 50.06 1.09
CA GLN A 162 15.77 51.13 1.23
C GLN A 162 15.27 51.34 2.66
N ALA A 163 15.68 50.50 3.62
CA ALA A 163 15.21 50.60 4.99
C ALA A 163 16.04 51.61 5.81
N PRO A 164 15.42 52.57 6.52
CA PRO A 164 16.12 53.42 7.48
C PRO A 164 16.49 52.62 8.75
N GLU A 165 17.74 52.78 9.20
CA GLU A 165 18.39 52.14 10.36
C GLU A 165 17.80 50.79 10.80
N VAL A 166 18.02 49.77 9.97
CA VAL A 166 17.94 48.39 10.44
C VAL A 166 19.20 48.09 11.24
N ASP A 167 19.03 47.56 12.45
CA ASP A 167 20.12 47.20 13.38
C ASP A 167 21.05 46.15 12.73
N LEU A 168 22.10 46.66 12.08
CA LEU A 168 23.07 45.91 11.26
C LEU A 168 23.65 44.70 12.01
N LYS A 169 23.78 44.80 13.33
CA LYS A 169 24.28 43.71 14.17
C LYS A 169 23.38 42.48 14.18
N LYS A 170 22.06 42.69 14.11
CA LYS A 170 21.09 41.58 14.12
C LYS A 170 21.10 40.82 12.78
N LEU A 171 21.23 41.54 11.67
CA LEU A 171 21.36 40.94 10.34
C LEU A 171 22.70 40.20 10.14
N GLU A 172 23.80 40.72 10.67
CA GLU A 172 25.08 40.00 10.66
C GLU A 172 25.02 38.71 11.49
N GLN A 173 24.31 38.73 12.62
CA GLN A 173 24.12 37.55 13.47
C GLN A 173 23.24 36.49 12.79
N GLU A 174 22.19 36.90 12.09
CA GLU A 174 21.34 35.99 11.28
C GLU A 174 22.10 35.42 10.08
N ARG A 175 22.95 36.22 9.41
CA ARG A 175 23.81 35.74 8.31
C ARG A 175 24.88 34.76 8.78
N ALA A 176 25.50 35.02 9.94
CA ALA A 176 26.46 34.10 10.55
C ALA A 176 25.79 32.77 10.96
N ALA A 177 24.56 32.82 11.49
CA ALA A 177 23.78 31.63 11.81
C ALA A 177 23.37 30.83 10.56
N ALA A 178 23.00 31.50 9.47
CA ALA A 178 22.69 30.85 8.20
C ALA A 178 23.93 30.17 7.59
N THR A 179 25.10 30.82 7.67
CA THR A 179 26.35 30.28 7.11
C THR A 179 26.83 29.05 7.91
N SER A 180 26.68 29.05 9.23
CA SER A 180 27.02 27.89 10.06
C SER A 180 26.05 26.71 9.87
N ALA A 181 24.77 26.99 9.60
CA ALA A 181 23.79 25.96 9.26
C ALA A 181 24.13 25.27 7.92
N VAL A 182 24.53 26.03 6.90
CA VAL A 182 24.94 25.48 5.60
C VAL A 182 26.19 24.59 5.75
N ALA A 183 27.20 25.04 6.50
CA ALA A 183 28.41 24.25 6.74
C ALA A 183 28.16 22.95 7.54
N SER A 184 27.16 22.95 8.44
CA SER A 184 26.73 21.76 9.18
C SER A 184 26.05 20.73 8.28
N VAL A 185 25.25 21.22 7.32
CA VAL A 185 24.57 20.36 6.33
C VAL A 185 25.58 19.74 5.38
N GLU A 186 26.56 20.49 4.87
CA GLU A 186 27.61 19.96 3.99
C GLU A 186 28.41 18.82 4.65
N LYS A 187 28.81 18.97 5.92
CA LYS A 187 29.49 17.90 6.67
C LYS A 187 28.63 16.64 6.83
N SER A 188 27.33 16.82 7.04
CA SER A 188 26.39 15.70 7.16
C SER A 188 26.23 14.93 5.84
N PHE A 189 26.38 15.62 4.70
CA PHE A 189 26.36 14.99 3.37
C PHE A 189 27.64 14.18 3.10
N GLU A 190 28.81 14.71 3.45
CA GLU A 190 30.09 13.98 3.29
C GLU A 190 30.13 12.69 4.14
N GLU A 191 29.58 12.70 5.35
CA GLU A 191 29.48 11.50 6.20
C GLU A 191 28.54 10.44 5.61
N LEU A 192 27.40 10.86 5.05
CA LEU A 192 26.43 9.97 4.39
C LEU A 192 27.00 9.31 3.13
N GLU A 193 27.77 10.05 2.33
CA GLU A 193 28.41 9.51 1.12
C GLU A 193 29.47 8.45 1.48
N LYS A 194 30.20 8.68 2.58
CA LYS A 194 31.19 7.73 3.10
C LYS A 194 30.55 6.44 3.63
N GLU A 195 29.39 6.51 4.29
CA GLU A 195 28.63 5.32 4.69
C GLU A 195 28.08 4.54 3.49
N LEU A 196 27.63 5.23 2.44
CA LEU A 196 27.07 4.59 1.25
C LEU A 196 28.14 3.82 0.46
N GLN A 197 29.35 4.39 0.34
CA GLN A 197 30.49 3.68 -0.24
C GLN A 197 30.95 2.48 0.62
N ALA A 198 30.85 2.56 1.94
CA ALA A 198 31.14 1.43 2.82
C ALA A 198 30.13 0.28 2.63
N ALA A 199 28.84 0.60 2.49
CA ALA A 199 27.78 -0.39 2.27
C ALA A 199 27.88 -1.08 0.90
N ALA A 200 28.28 -0.34 -0.14
CA ALA A 200 28.45 -0.88 -1.49
C ALA A 200 29.57 -1.95 -1.59
N ASN A 201 30.59 -1.88 -0.72
CA ASN A 201 31.69 -2.85 -0.69
C ASN A 201 31.37 -4.15 0.07
N VAL A 202 30.26 -4.21 0.81
CA VAL A 202 29.88 -5.36 1.66
C VAL A 202 28.77 -6.21 1.02
N ALA A 203 28.03 -5.68 0.04
CA ALA A 203 26.92 -6.41 -0.58
C ALA A 203 27.42 -7.56 -1.50
N PRO A 204 26.99 -8.82 -1.28
CA PRO A 204 27.33 -9.92 -2.18
C PRO A 204 26.65 -9.70 -3.54
N LYS A 205 27.43 -9.82 -4.63
CA LYS A 205 26.92 -9.67 -5.99
C LYS A 205 25.81 -10.71 -6.25
N PRO A 206 24.62 -10.29 -6.75
CA PRO A 206 23.54 -11.22 -7.03
C PRO A 206 23.99 -12.20 -8.12
N THR A 207 23.99 -13.50 -7.79
CA THR A 207 24.23 -14.56 -8.76
C THR A 207 23.02 -14.67 -9.68
N PRO A 208 23.17 -14.42 -11.00
CA PRO A 208 22.07 -14.60 -11.94
C PRO A 208 21.76 -16.09 -12.06
N VAL A 209 20.56 -16.49 -11.62
CA VAL A 209 20.05 -17.84 -11.84
C VAL A 209 19.74 -17.99 -13.33
N ARG A 210 20.58 -18.75 -14.04
CA ARG A 210 20.34 -19.12 -15.44
C ARG A 210 19.27 -20.21 -15.49
N LEU A 211 18.07 -19.85 -15.94
CA LEU A 211 17.04 -20.83 -16.30
C LEU A 211 17.55 -21.68 -17.47
N SER A 212 17.29 -22.99 -17.46
CA SER A 212 17.63 -23.88 -18.56
C SER A 212 16.79 -23.55 -19.80
N GLN A 213 17.33 -23.82 -20.99
CA GLN A 213 16.64 -23.56 -22.25
C GLN A 213 15.29 -24.31 -22.34
N GLU A 214 15.22 -25.52 -21.76
CA GLU A 214 13.99 -26.31 -21.68
C GLU A 214 12.89 -25.64 -20.86
N GLU A 215 13.24 -24.94 -19.76
CA GLU A 215 12.27 -24.21 -18.92
C GLU A 215 11.73 -22.98 -19.66
N ILE A 216 12.57 -22.34 -20.49
CA ILE A 216 12.18 -21.20 -21.33
C ILE A 216 11.20 -21.65 -22.42
N ASP A 217 11.50 -22.76 -23.08
CA ASP A 217 10.66 -23.28 -24.17
C ASP A 217 9.30 -23.79 -23.64
N ARG A 218 9.28 -24.43 -22.46
CA ARG A 218 8.03 -24.85 -21.78
C ARG A 218 7.11 -23.66 -21.51
N ARG A 219 7.66 -22.56 -20.96
CA ARG A 219 6.88 -21.35 -20.65
C ARG A 219 6.36 -20.65 -21.90
N LYS A 220 7.13 -20.69 -23.00
CA LYS A 220 6.72 -20.11 -24.27
C LYS A 220 5.55 -20.89 -24.90
N ALA A 221 5.58 -22.22 -24.85
CA ALA A 221 4.50 -23.08 -25.33
C ALA A 221 3.20 -22.89 -24.53
N GLU A 222 3.31 -22.78 -23.20
CA GLU A 222 2.15 -22.56 -22.30
C GLU A 222 1.49 -21.19 -22.55
N ALA A 223 2.28 -20.14 -22.77
CA ALA A 223 1.77 -18.82 -23.13
C ALA A 223 1.05 -18.81 -24.49
N GLU A 224 1.54 -19.56 -25.49
CA GLU A 224 0.90 -19.64 -26.81
C GLU A 224 -0.43 -20.41 -26.76
N ALA A 225 -0.48 -21.50 -26.00
CA ALA A 225 -1.71 -22.27 -25.78
C ALA A 225 -2.81 -21.40 -25.11
N ARG A 226 -2.41 -20.59 -24.12
CA ARG A 226 -3.33 -19.67 -23.44
C ARG A 226 -3.84 -18.56 -24.36
N LYS A 227 -3.00 -18.07 -25.27
CA LYS A 227 -3.39 -17.08 -26.29
C LYS A 227 -4.40 -17.65 -27.31
N ARG A 228 -4.24 -18.93 -27.72
CA ARG A 228 -5.21 -19.60 -28.61
C ARG A 228 -6.55 -19.85 -27.94
N ALA A 229 -6.56 -20.23 -26.66
CA ALA A 229 -7.80 -20.40 -25.89
C ALA A 229 -8.58 -19.09 -25.75
N ALA A 230 -7.88 -17.96 -25.55
CA ALA A 230 -8.51 -16.65 -25.47
C ALA A 230 -9.08 -16.15 -26.82
N ALA A 231 -8.49 -16.56 -27.95
CA ALA A 231 -8.94 -16.17 -29.29
C ALA A 231 -10.15 -16.97 -29.81
N GLY A 232 -10.43 -18.15 -29.25
CA GLY A 232 -11.55 -19.01 -29.67
C GLY A 232 -12.90 -18.72 -29.00
N GLY A 233 -12.97 -17.79 -28.04
CA GLY A 233 -14.15 -17.55 -27.21
C GLY A 233 -15.20 -16.59 -27.77
N ASN A 234 -15.07 -16.13 -29.01
CA ASN A 234 -15.94 -15.10 -29.58
C ASN A 234 -16.77 -15.65 -30.76
N GLY A 235 -17.80 -16.44 -30.45
CA GLY A 235 -18.78 -16.85 -31.44
C GLY A 235 -19.60 -18.05 -31.01
N GLU A 236 -20.70 -17.82 -30.29
CA GLU A 236 -22.03 -18.31 -30.66
C GLU A 236 -23.05 -17.85 -29.62
N GLY A 237 -23.88 -16.88 -30.03
CA GLY A 237 -25.10 -16.54 -29.33
C GLY A 237 -26.13 -17.65 -29.54
N GLY A 238 -26.71 -18.14 -28.45
CA GLY A 238 -27.74 -19.16 -28.45
C GLY A 238 -28.74 -18.91 -27.34
N ASN A 239 -29.83 -18.25 -27.73
CA ASN A 239 -31.04 -17.97 -26.97
C ASN A 239 -31.59 -19.25 -26.29
N GLY A 240 -31.82 -19.23 -24.97
CA GLY A 240 -32.30 -20.38 -24.20
C GLY A 240 -33.12 -19.98 -22.98
N THR A 241 -34.43 -20.03 -23.15
CA THR A 241 -35.48 -19.72 -22.19
C THR A 241 -35.72 -20.89 -21.21
N GLN A 242 -36.26 -20.60 -20.01
CA GLN A 242 -36.89 -21.52 -19.02
C GLN A 242 -35.89 -22.41 -18.24
N SER A 243 -36.03 -22.73 -16.94
CA SER A 243 -37.20 -22.86 -16.07
C SER A 243 -36.77 -22.72 -14.60
N ALA A 244 -37.67 -22.25 -13.74
CA ALA A 244 -37.51 -22.27 -12.29
C ALA A 244 -37.61 -23.71 -11.73
N PRO A 245 -36.82 -24.09 -10.72
CA PRO A 245 -37.09 -25.29 -9.93
C PRO A 245 -38.02 -24.97 -8.75
N THR A 246 -39.21 -25.55 -8.80
CA THR A 246 -40.15 -25.73 -7.68
C THR A 246 -39.56 -26.72 -6.67
N THR A 247 -39.42 -26.30 -5.41
CA THR A 247 -39.11 -27.21 -4.29
C THR A 247 -40.41 -27.63 -3.60
N PRO A 248 -40.63 -28.94 -3.35
CA PRO A 248 -41.87 -29.44 -2.77
C PRO A 248 -41.92 -29.28 -1.25
N GLU A 249 -43.16 -29.04 -0.82
CA GLU A 249 -43.71 -28.96 0.52
C GLU A 249 -43.93 -30.37 1.09
N THR A 250 -43.27 -30.71 2.20
CA THR A 250 -43.49 -31.91 3.03
C THR A 250 -42.84 -31.64 4.39
N ALA A 251 -43.35 -32.05 5.54
CA ALA A 251 -44.67 -32.48 5.96
C ALA A 251 -44.68 -32.27 7.49
N THR A 252 -45.87 -31.97 7.99
CA THR A 252 -46.22 -31.76 9.39
C THR A 252 -46.08 -33.08 10.18
N GLU A 253 -45.38 -33.08 11.32
CA GLU A 253 -45.51 -34.15 12.32
C GLU A 253 -46.17 -33.62 13.61
N PRO A 254 -47.07 -34.40 14.23
CA PRO A 254 -47.91 -33.96 15.33
C PRO A 254 -47.29 -34.18 16.70
N ARG A 255 -47.82 -33.37 17.62
CA ARG A 255 -47.60 -33.32 19.05
C ARG A 255 -48.34 -34.48 19.74
N SER A 256 -47.62 -35.31 20.50
CA SER A 256 -48.11 -36.07 21.67
C SER A 256 -46.97 -36.04 22.70
N GLY A 257 -47.13 -35.65 23.96
CA GLY A 257 -48.23 -35.95 24.86
C GLY A 257 -47.83 -37.12 25.76
N ASP A 258 -46.92 -36.86 26.71
CA ASP A 258 -46.95 -37.26 28.13
C ASP A 258 -45.75 -36.64 28.87
#